data_AF-A0A954XJ79-F1
#
_entry.id   AF-A0A954XJ79-F1
#
_cell.length_a   1.000
_cell.length_b   1.000
_cell.length_c   1.000
_cell.angle_alpha   90.00
_cell.angle_beta   90.00
_cell.angle_gamma   90.00
#
_symmetry.space_group_name_H-M   'P 1'
#
loop_
_entity.id
_entity.type
_entity.pdbx_description
1 polymer ?
#
loop_
_entity_poly.entity_id
_entity_poly.type
_entity_poly.pdbx_seq_one_letter_code
_entity_poly.pdbx_strand_id
1 'polypeptide(L)'
;MSRRKRIQVRLRGFRDRRLDRRGAVLPLVVVFLVVLLAMAMFTVDVAYMQLVRTELRAATDAAAKAGVEALGRNQSSEAAIAAAINLASRNQVAGSPVILRAEDITIGTSAYQSDG
;
A
#
# COMPACT_ATOMS: atom_id res chain seq x y z
N MET A 1 -63.80 -62.44 -21.17
CA MET A 1 -64.10 -61.63 -19.97
C MET A 1 -63.15 -62.05 -18.85
N SER A 2 -62.10 -61.27 -18.56
CA SER A 2 -61.55 -61.04 -17.21
C SER A 2 -60.25 -60.23 -17.31
N ARG A 3 -60.25 -59.06 -16.66
CA ARG A 3 -59.29 -57.97 -16.85
C ARG A 3 -58.02 -58.21 -16.02
N ARG A 4 -56.86 -58.08 -16.66
CA ARG A 4 -55.54 -58.06 -15.99
C ARG A 4 -55.47 -56.88 -15.02
N LYS A 5 -55.43 -57.16 -13.72
CA LYS A 5 -55.21 -56.15 -12.68
C LYS A 5 -53.71 -55.86 -12.59
N ARG A 6 -53.25 -54.83 -13.30
CA ARG A 6 -51.86 -54.34 -13.18
C ARG A 6 -51.65 -53.80 -11.77
N ILE A 7 -50.78 -54.45 -11.01
CA ILE A 7 -50.29 -53.96 -9.73
C ILE A 7 -49.37 -52.78 -10.02
N GLN A 8 -49.86 -51.55 -9.83
CA GLN A 8 -49.01 -50.37 -9.82
C GLN A 8 -48.44 -50.23 -8.41
N VAL A 9 -47.23 -50.73 -8.20
CA VAL A 9 -46.45 -50.39 -7.00
C VAL A 9 -46.00 -48.94 -7.16
N ARG A 10 -46.72 -48.04 -6.50
CA ARG A 10 -46.34 -46.63 -6.37
C ARG A 10 -45.05 -46.59 -5.54
N LEU A 11 -43.90 -46.47 -6.21
CA LEU A 11 -42.65 -46.14 -5.54
C LEU A 11 -42.85 -44.76 -4.90
N ARG A 12 -43.14 -44.75 -3.60
CA ARG A 12 -43.17 -43.56 -2.75
C ARG A 12 -41.77 -42.99 -2.79
N GLY A 13 -41.59 -41.92 -3.56
CA GLY A 13 -40.31 -41.24 -3.70
C GLY A 13 -39.75 -40.88 -2.33
N PHE A 14 -38.51 -41.28 -2.10
CA PHE A 14 -37.67 -40.70 -1.06
C PHE A 14 -37.48 -39.23 -1.43
N ARG A 15 -38.37 -38.39 -0.93
CA ARG A 15 -38.22 -36.93 -1.02
C ARG A 15 -37.07 -36.57 -0.09
N ASP A 16 -35.90 -36.43 -0.68
CA ASP A 16 -34.67 -36.10 0.02
C ASP A 16 -34.80 -34.70 0.64
N ARG A 17 -35.11 -34.64 1.93
CA ARG A 17 -35.12 -33.40 2.75
C ARG A 17 -33.71 -32.88 3.06
N ARG A 18 -32.66 -33.41 2.42
CA ARG A 18 -31.26 -32.95 2.60
C ARG A 18 -30.84 -31.82 1.66
N LEU A 19 -31.72 -31.32 0.79
CA LEU A 19 -31.39 -30.24 -0.14
C LEU A 19 -31.70 -28.82 0.37
N ASP A 20 -32.41 -28.65 1.49
CA ASP A 20 -32.88 -27.32 1.95
C ASP A 20 -31.99 -26.64 3.02
N ARG A 21 -30.78 -27.13 3.29
CA ARG A 21 -29.86 -26.52 4.29
C ARG A 21 -28.60 -25.88 3.70
N ARG A 22 -28.52 -25.71 2.38
CA ARG A 22 -27.34 -25.13 1.70
C ARG A 22 -27.41 -23.61 1.50
N GLY A 23 -28.53 -22.95 1.84
CA GLY A 23 -28.70 -21.51 1.66
C GLY A 23 -28.38 -20.64 2.89
N ALA A 24 -28.37 -21.19 4.10
CA ALA A 24 -28.27 -20.40 5.33
C ALA A 24 -26.88 -19.76 5.55
N VAL A 25 -25.82 -20.34 4.96
CA VAL A 25 -24.44 -19.84 5.10
C VAL A 25 -24.13 -18.77 4.04
N LEU A 26 -24.90 -18.72 2.96
CA LEU A 26 -24.64 -17.82 1.83
C LEU A 26 -24.71 -16.32 2.23
N PRO A 27 -25.69 -15.85 3.02
CA PRO A 27 -25.69 -14.47 3.52
C PRO A 27 -24.47 -14.15 4.38
N LEU A 28 -24.05 -15.09 5.24
CA LEU A 28 -22.87 -14.92 6.09
C LEU A 28 -21.61 -14.75 5.24
N VAL A 29 -21.44 -15.58 4.21
CA VAL A 29 -20.31 -15.49 3.27
C VAL A 29 -20.31 -14.16 2.54
N VAL A 30 -21.46 -13.69 2.06
CA VAL A 30 -21.56 -12.39 1.37
C VAL A 30 -21.16 -11.25 2.31
N VAL A 31 -21.63 -11.26 3.56
CA VAL A 31 -21.25 -10.23 4.54
C VAL A 31 -19.74 -10.25 4.81
N PHE A 32 -19.13 -11.42 5.03
CA PHE A 32 -17.69 -11.53 5.24
C PHE A 32 -16.89 -11.10 4.00
N LEU A 33 -17.33 -11.44 2.79
CA LEU A 33 -16.69 -10.98 1.56
C LEU A 33 -16.71 -9.46 1.48
N VAL A 34 -17.82 -8.81 1.80
CA VAL A 34 -17.90 -7.33 1.83
C VAL A 34 -16.93 -6.75 2.86
N VAL A 35 -16.84 -7.33 4.07
CA VAL A 35 -15.90 -6.89 5.10
C VAL A 35 -14.45 -7.06 4.65
N LEU A 36 -14.11 -8.20 4.05
CA LEU A 36 -12.75 -8.45 3.53
C LEU A 36 -12.39 -7.47 2.41
N LEU A 37 -13.33 -7.17 1.50
CA LEU A 37 -13.13 -6.17 0.45
C LEU A 37 -12.94 -4.77 1.04
N ALA A 38 -13.73 -4.39 2.06
CA ALA A 38 -13.57 -3.12 2.76
C ALA A 38 -12.18 -2.99 3.42
N MET A 39 -11.73 -4.05 4.09
CA MET A 39 -10.37 -4.10 4.68
C MET A 39 -9.28 -4.03 3.61
N ALA A 40 -9.46 -4.71 2.48
CA ALA A 40 -8.50 -4.70 1.38
C ALA A 40 -8.35 -3.30 0.77
N MET A 41 -9.46 -2.60 0.50
CA MET A 41 -9.44 -1.22 0.00
C MET A 41 -8.69 -0.30 0.97
N PHE A 42 -9.04 -0.34 2.26
CA PHE A 42 -8.37 0.45 3.28
C PHE A 42 -6.86 0.16 3.38
N THR A 43 -6.49 -1.12 3.28
CA THR A 43 -5.08 -1.54 3.36
C THR A 43 -4.28 -0.99 2.17
N VAL A 44 -4.85 -0.97 0.97
CA VAL A 44 -4.19 -0.40 -0.21
C VAL A 44 -3.92 1.09 -0.03
N ASP A 45 -4.89 1.85 0.50
CA ASP A 45 -4.72 3.28 0.77
C ASP A 45 -3.60 3.54 1.78
N VAL A 46 -3.57 2.77 2.88
CA VAL A 46 -2.53 2.89 3.91
C VAL A 46 -1.15 2.49 3.36
N ALA A 47 -1.08 1.38 2.61
CA ALA A 47 0.16 0.93 1.99
C ALA A 47 0.72 2.00 1.04
N TYR A 48 -0.13 2.65 0.25
CA TYR A 48 0.26 3.74 -0.63
C TYR A 48 0.81 4.94 0.15
N MET A 49 0.15 5.39 1.22
CA MET A 49 0.66 6.48 2.06
C MET A 49 2.03 6.16 2.67
N GLN A 50 2.25 4.92 3.11
CA GLN A 50 3.54 4.49 3.68
C GLN A 50 4.65 4.39 2.62
N LEU A 51 4.30 3.94 1.41
CA LEU A 51 5.22 3.93 0.27
C LEU A 51 5.68 5.36 -0.04
N VAL A 52 4.74 6.29 -0.24
CA VAL A 52 5.04 7.69 -0.56
C VAL A 52 5.89 8.34 0.54
N ARG A 53 5.61 8.06 1.82
CA ARG A 53 6.43 8.55 2.95
C ARG A 53 7.86 8.01 2.89
N THR A 54 8.03 6.74 2.53
CA THR A 54 9.34 6.09 2.44
C THR A 54 10.14 6.63 1.26
N GLU A 55 9.52 6.79 0.09
CA GLU A 55 10.12 7.41 -1.08
C GLU A 55 10.57 8.84 -0.80
N LEU A 56 9.72 9.66 -0.16
CA LEU A 56 10.05 11.04 0.18
C LEU A 56 11.26 11.12 1.12
N ARG A 57 11.29 10.24 2.13
CA ARG A 57 12.42 10.16 3.06
C ARG A 57 13.71 9.77 2.33
N ALA A 58 13.67 8.74 1.50
CA ALA A 58 14.82 8.30 0.72
C ALA A 58 15.34 9.40 -0.23
N ALA A 59 14.43 10.11 -0.92
CA ALA A 59 14.77 11.22 -1.79
C ALA A 59 15.42 12.38 -1.03
N THR A 60 14.90 12.70 0.16
CA THR A 60 15.43 13.77 1.03
C THR A 60 16.81 13.40 1.59
N ASP A 61 16.98 12.17 2.08
CA ASP A 61 18.27 11.67 2.59
C ASP A 61 19.33 11.65 1.47
N ALA A 62 18.94 11.26 0.25
CA ALA A 62 19.80 11.32 -0.91
C ALA A 62 20.21 12.78 -1.22
N ALA A 63 19.25 13.70 -1.31
CA ALA A 63 19.50 15.12 -1.55
C ALA A 63 20.44 15.74 -0.49
N ALA A 64 20.20 15.45 0.79
CA ALA A 64 21.06 15.88 1.90
C ALA A 64 22.48 15.35 1.74
N LYS A 65 22.64 14.07 1.38
CA LYS A 65 23.95 13.47 1.13
C LYS A 65 24.68 14.17 -0.02
N ALA A 66 24.01 14.48 -1.14
CA ALA A 66 24.64 15.25 -2.21
C ALA A 66 25.07 16.66 -1.78
N GLY A 67 24.25 17.33 -0.97
CA GLY A 67 24.60 18.63 -0.40
C GLY A 67 25.86 18.56 0.47
N VAL A 68 25.93 17.60 1.40
CA VAL A 68 27.10 17.38 2.27
C VAL A 68 28.35 17.03 1.46
N GLU A 69 28.20 16.18 0.45
CA GLU A 69 29.28 15.76 -0.43
C GLU A 69 29.85 16.95 -1.24
N ALA A 70 28.97 17.76 -1.83
CA ALA A 70 29.38 18.98 -2.54
C ALA A 70 29.97 20.05 -1.60
N LEU A 71 29.44 20.18 -0.38
CA LEU A 71 29.98 21.08 0.64
C LEU A 71 31.41 20.65 1.03
N GLY A 72 31.62 19.35 1.27
CA GLY A 72 32.94 18.80 1.61
C GLY A 72 33.97 18.97 0.49
N ARG A 73 33.54 18.82 -0.78
CA ARG A 73 34.44 18.98 -1.94
C ARG A 73 34.80 20.43 -2.25
N ASN A 74 33.80 21.32 -2.23
CA ASN A 74 33.94 22.68 -2.76
C ASN A 74 34.02 23.77 -1.69
N GLN A 75 33.72 23.44 -0.42
CA GLN A 75 33.65 24.39 0.70
C GLN A 75 32.71 25.58 0.42
N SER A 76 31.71 25.39 -0.45
CA SER A 76 30.75 26.42 -0.87
C SER A 76 29.32 26.00 -0.57
N SER A 77 28.61 26.85 0.17
CA SER A 77 27.19 26.68 0.47
C SER A 77 26.32 26.70 -0.78
N GLU A 78 26.66 27.54 -1.76
CA GLU A 78 25.91 27.63 -3.02
C GLU A 78 26.02 26.34 -3.83
N ALA A 79 27.23 25.77 -3.90
CA ALA A 79 27.46 24.48 -4.56
C ALA A 79 26.72 23.32 -3.85
N ALA A 80 26.66 23.35 -2.52
CA ALA A 80 25.93 22.37 -1.73
C ALA A 80 24.42 22.43 -1.98
N ILE A 81 23.84 23.64 -1.99
CA ILE A 81 22.42 23.87 -2.27
C ILE A 81 22.09 23.41 -3.70
N ALA A 82 22.90 23.80 -4.69
CA ALA A 82 22.69 23.41 -6.08
C ALA A 82 22.75 21.88 -6.26
N ALA A 83 23.70 21.20 -5.62
CA ALA A 83 23.82 19.74 -5.67
C ALA A 83 22.62 19.03 -5.02
N ALA A 84 22.16 19.51 -3.87
CA ALA A 84 20.99 18.96 -3.18
C ALA A 84 19.71 19.12 -4.03
N ILE A 85 19.47 20.31 -4.59
CA ILE A 85 18.32 20.57 -5.48
C ILE A 85 18.38 19.68 -6.73
N ASN A 86 19.56 19.58 -7.35
CA ASN A 86 19.74 18.77 -8.54
C ASN A 86 19.44 17.29 -8.26
N LEU A 87 19.93 16.76 -7.14
CA LEU A 87 19.67 15.37 -6.78
C LEU A 87 18.21 15.14 -6.37
N ALA A 88 17.57 16.06 -5.64
CA ALA A 88 16.16 15.97 -5.31
C ALA A 88 15.29 15.87 -6.57
N SER A 89 15.55 16.72 -7.57
CA SER A 89 14.78 16.74 -8.82
C SER A 89 14.86 15.44 -9.65
N ARG A 90 15.90 14.62 -9.42
CA ARG A 90 16.07 13.31 -10.07
C ARG A 90 15.32 12.19 -9.36
N ASN A 91 14.89 12.39 -8.12
CA ASN A 91 14.15 11.41 -7.35
C ASN A 91 12.64 11.67 -7.46
N GLN A 92 11.88 10.61 -7.72
CA GLN A 92 10.43 10.67 -7.83
C GLN A 92 9.77 10.14 -6.56
N VAL A 93 8.68 10.78 -6.17
CA VAL A 93 7.82 10.42 -5.05
C VAL A 93 6.39 10.45 -5.54
N ALA A 94 5.65 9.35 -5.40
CA ALA A 94 4.29 9.25 -5.94
C ALA A 94 4.19 9.62 -7.44
N GLY A 95 5.24 9.31 -8.23
CA GLY A 95 5.32 9.64 -9.66
C GLY A 95 5.61 11.10 -10.00
N SER A 96 5.89 11.96 -9.02
CA SER A 96 6.28 13.36 -9.22
C SER A 96 7.69 13.63 -8.74
N PRO A 97 8.48 14.49 -9.41
CA PRO A 97 9.83 14.83 -8.95
C PRO A 97 9.79 15.64 -7.65
N VAL A 98 10.78 15.43 -6.77
CA VAL A 98 10.92 16.26 -5.56
C VAL A 98 11.50 17.62 -5.94
N ILE A 99 10.75 18.67 -5.64
CA ILE A 99 11.16 20.06 -5.88
C ILE A 99 11.56 20.66 -4.55
N LEU A 100 12.84 21.01 -4.41
CA LEU A 100 13.37 21.77 -3.29
C LEU A 100 13.71 23.19 -3.73
N ARG A 101 13.47 24.15 -2.85
CA ARG A 101 13.95 25.52 -2.97
C ARG A 101 15.16 25.71 -2.07
N ALA A 102 15.95 26.73 -2.35
CA ALA A 102 17.08 27.09 -1.49
C ALA A 102 16.63 27.37 -0.04
N GLU A 103 15.43 27.92 0.14
CA GLU A 103 14.82 28.18 1.46
C GLU A 103 14.46 26.90 2.25
N ASP A 104 14.29 25.76 1.57
CA ASP A 104 14.01 24.47 2.23
C ASP A 104 15.29 23.82 2.80
N ILE A 105 16.47 24.36 2.48
CA ILE A 105 17.77 23.76 2.77
C ILE A 105 18.48 24.60 3.82
N THR A 106 18.65 24.02 5.01
CA THR A 106 19.48 24.62 6.07
C THR A 106 20.80 23.86 6.19
N ILE A 107 21.91 24.58 6.14
CA ILE A 107 23.25 24.00 6.36
C ILE A 107 23.55 24.06 7.86
N GLY A 108 23.76 22.89 8.47
CA GLY A 108 24.19 22.77 9.86
C GLY A 108 25.70 22.92 10.03
N THR A 109 26.15 23.42 11.18
CA THR A 109 27.55 23.44 11.59
C THR A 109 27.75 22.49 12.78
N SER A 110 28.88 21.79 12.83
CA SER A 110 29.31 21.03 14.01
C SER A 110 30.47 21.75 14.68
N ALA A 111 30.32 22.11 15.95
CA ALA A 111 31.43 22.55 16.79
C ALA A 111 31.98 21.34 17.56
N TYR A 112 33.30 21.21 17.62
CA TYR A 112 33.94 20.23 18.50
C TYR A 112 33.76 20.68 19.95
N GLN A 113 33.17 19.84 20.80
CA GLN A 113 33.08 20.09 22.24
C GLN A 113 34.30 19.47 22.93
N SER A 114 35.15 20.33 23.50
CA SER A 114 36.41 19.96 24.16
C SER A 114 36.26 19.44 25.58
N ASP A 115 35.04 19.40 26.11
CA ASP A 115 34.80 19.21 27.54
C ASP A 115 34.43 17.74 27.80
N GLY A 116 35.46 16.91 27.93
CA GLY A 116 35.40 15.56 28.49
C GLY A 116 36.02 15.53 29.88
#